data_AF-A0A3C7Z8P8-F1
#
_entry.id   AF-A0A3C7Z8P8-F1
#
_cell.length_a   1.000
_cell.length_b   1.000
_cell.length_c   1.000
_cell.angle_alpha   90.00
_cell.angle_beta   90.00
_cell.angle_gamma   90.00
#
_symmetry.space_group_name_H-M   'P 1'
#
loop_
_entity.id
_entity.type
_entity.pdbx_description
1 polymer ?
#
loop_
_entity_poly.entity_id
_entity_poly.type
_entity_poly.pdbx_seq_one_letter_code
_entity_poly.pdbx_strand_id
1 'polypeptide(L)'
;STQQETSNRGTITAARCTVAEAKVDSRITRVTAATEKTNTMYNTIIEKADAFVASASANEYPEVEALETAATTATQNVTALQDATSAYLASLTETKSFACGESEGAFLNALATARADLTEVRASIATTKADALTNLLPAMKNYLTWLKDTTQE
;
A
#
# COMPACT_ATOMS: atom_id res chain seq x y z
N SER A 1 -14.41 -23.11 -45.97
CA SER A 1 -14.24 -23.31 -44.52
C SER A 1 -13.44 -22.22 -43.80
N THR A 2 -12.68 -21.36 -44.49
CA THR A 2 -11.78 -20.37 -43.86
C THR A 2 -12.50 -19.20 -43.14
N GLN A 3 -13.72 -18.84 -43.55
CA GLN A 3 -14.50 -17.76 -42.90
C GLN A 3 -15.14 -18.16 -41.56
N GLN A 4 -15.42 -19.45 -41.35
CA GLN A 4 -15.98 -19.95 -40.09
C GLN A 4 -14.91 -20.08 -39.00
N GLU A 5 -13.69 -20.47 -39.37
CA GLU A 5 -12.56 -20.57 -38.43
C GLU A 5 -12.07 -19.19 -37.94
N THR A 6 -12.08 -18.16 -38.80
CA THR A 6 -11.75 -16.78 -38.40
C THR A 6 -12.81 -16.15 -37.51
N SER A 7 -14.09 -16.43 -37.76
CA SER A 7 -15.21 -15.97 -36.92
C SER A 7 -15.18 -16.58 -35.50
N ASN A 8 -14.88 -17.88 -35.39
CA ASN A 8 -14.73 -18.55 -34.09
C ASN A 8 -13.48 -18.11 -33.33
N ARG A 9 -12.35 -17.85 -34.01
CA ARG A 9 -11.16 -17.27 -33.35
C ARG A 9 -11.40 -15.86 -32.84
N GLY A 10 -12.03 -14.98 -33.64
CA GLY A 10 -12.31 -13.60 -33.23
C GLY A 10 -13.23 -13.52 -32.00
N THR A 11 -14.23 -14.38 -31.92
CA THR A 11 -15.16 -14.46 -30.77
C THR A 11 -14.50 -15.04 -29.52
N ILE A 12 -13.65 -16.06 -29.64
CA ILE A 12 -12.89 -16.62 -28.50
C ILE A 12 -11.87 -15.61 -27.96
N THR A 13 -11.18 -14.88 -28.84
CA THR A 13 -10.22 -13.84 -28.43
C THR A 13 -10.95 -12.71 -27.70
N ALA A 14 -12.05 -12.19 -28.24
CA ALA A 14 -12.86 -11.17 -27.58
C ALA A 14 -13.38 -11.61 -26.19
N ALA A 15 -13.87 -12.84 -26.05
CA ALA A 15 -14.31 -13.37 -24.75
C ALA A 15 -13.16 -13.47 -23.73
N ARG A 16 -11.95 -13.86 -24.17
CA ARG A 16 -10.75 -13.88 -23.32
C ARG A 16 -10.34 -12.48 -22.85
N CYS A 17 -10.56 -11.47 -23.70
CA CYS A 17 -10.26 -10.08 -23.39
C CYS A 17 -11.17 -9.52 -22.30
N THR A 18 -12.48 -9.71 -22.42
CA THR A 18 -13.44 -9.30 -21.39
C THR A 18 -13.13 -9.91 -20.03
N VAL A 19 -12.72 -11.19 -20.01
CA VAL A 19 -12.32 -11.86 -18.76
C VAL A 19 -11.00 -11.30 -18.19
N ALA A 20 -10.04 -10.94 -19.05
CA ALA A 20 -8.78 -10.34 -18.62
C ALA A 20 -8.99 -8.94 -18.05
N GLU A 21 -9.76 -8.08 -18.73
CA GLU A 21 -10.12 -6.74 -18.27
C GLU A 21 -10.90 -6.79 -16.96
N ALA A 22 -11.91 -7.66 -16.85
CA ALA A 22 -12.65 -7.84 -15.59
C ALA A 22 -11.75 -8.33 -14.44
N LYS A 23 -10.71 -9.12 -14.72
CA LYS A 23 -9.71 -9.53 -13.73
C LYS A 23 -8.82 -8.36 -13.30
N VAL A 24 -8.45 -7.49 -14.23
CA VAL A 24 -7.70 -6.25 -13.96
C VAL A 24 -8.55 -5.35 -13.06
N ASP A 25 -9.80 -5.07 -13.42
CA ASP A 25 -10.72 -4.27 -12.61
C ASP A 25 -10.90 -4.84 -11.20
N SER A 26 -11.16 -6.13 -11.11
CA SER A 26 -11.29 -6.82 -9.83
C SER A 26 -10.02 -6.74 -8.98
N ARG A 27 -8.83 -6.68 -9.59
CA ARG A 27 -7.56 -6.46 -8.88
C ARG A 27 -7.42 -5.02 -8.41
N ILE A 28 -7.74 -4.02 -9.24
CA ILE A 28 -7.76 -2.60 -8.85
C ILE A 28 -8.63 -2.46 -7.61
N THR A 29 -9.91 -2.85 -7.70
CA THR A 29 -10.86 -2.68 -6.59
C THR A 29 -10.38 -3.34 -5.31
N ARG A 30 -9.87 -4.58 -5.38
CA ARG A 30 -9.38 -5.28 -4.19
C ARG A 30 -8.15 -4.63 -3.58
N VAL A 31 -7.17 -4.24 -4.40
CA VAL A 31 -5.94 -3.63 -3.89
C VAL A 31 -6.23 -2.25 -3.34
N THR A 32 -6.97 -1.41 -4.07
CA THR A 32 -7.40 -0.08 -3.59
C THR A 32 -8.09 -0.18 -2.23
N ALA A 33 -9.09 -1.05 -2.07
CA ALA A 33 -9.80 -1.20 -0.79
C ALA A 33 -8.87 -1.69 0.34
N ALA A 34 -7.95 -2.62 0.04
CA ALA A 34 -7.01 -3.13 1.03
C ALA A 34 -5.97 -2.06 1.45
N THR A 35 -5.47 -1.28 0.50
CA THR A 35 -4.49 -0.21 0.74
C THR A 35 -5.14 0.98 1.43
N GLU A 36 -6.37 1.37 1.06
CA GLU A 36 -7.13 2.41 1.76
C GLU A 36 -7.31 2.06 3.23
N LYS A 37 -7.78 0.85 3.53
CA LYS A 37 -7.91 0.39 4.92
C LYS A 37 -6.58 0.45 5.69
N THR A 38 -5.50 0.05 5.03
CA THR A 38 -4.15 0.05 5.63
C THR A 38 -3.66 1.48 5.88
N ASN A 39 -3.82 2.37 4.91
CA ASN A 39 -3.47 3.78 5.01
C ASN A 39 -4.27 4.48 6.12
N THR A 40 -5.59 4.29 6.18
CA THR A 40 -6.44 4.85 7.25
C THR A 40 -5.95 4.39 8.62
N MET A 41 -5.68 3.09 8.78
CA MET A 41 -5.22 2.54 10.05
C MET A 41 -3.90 3.18 10.51
N TYR A 42 -2.90 3.25 9.63
CA TYR A 42 -1.60 3.79 10.03
C TYR A 42 -1.60 5.32 10.14
N ASN A 43 -2.37 6.04 9.32
CA ASN A 43 -2.55 7.48 9.49
C ASN A 43 -3.14 7.80 10.87
N THR A 44 -4.16 7.06 11.32
CA THR A 44 -4.71 7.24 12.67
C THR A 44 -3.69 6.91 13.78
N ILE A 45 -2.79 5.96 13.54
CA ILE A 45 -1.71 5.66 14.50
C ILE A 45 -0.69 6.82 14.54
N ILE A 46 -0.31 7.35 13.38
CA ILE A 46 0.60 8.50 13.25
C ILE A 46 0.00 9.75 13.91
N GLU A 47 -1.25 10.08 13.63
CA GLU A 47 -1.94 11.22 14.27
C GLU A 47 -1.91 11.13 15.81
N LYS A 48 -2.07 9.91 16.35
CA LYS A 48 -1.94 9.68 17.80
C LYS A 48 -0.50 9.80 18.28
N ALA A 49 0.46 9.32 17.49
CA ALA A 49 1.88 9.46 17.83
C ALA A 49 2.30 10.93 17.86
N ASP A 50 1.84 11.75 16.92
CA ASP A 50 2.11 13.20 16.89
C ASP A 50 1.54 13.89 18.14
N ALA A 51 0.33 13.52 18.54
CA ALA A 51 -0.26 14.00 19.79
C ALA A 51 0.55 13.56 21.02
N PHE A 52 1.10 12.34 21.00
CA PHE A 52 1.93 11.83 22.09
C PHE A 52 3.29 12.54 22.12
N VAL A 53 3.90 12.81 20.96
CA VAL A 53 5.11 13.63 20.86
C VAL A 53 4.87 14.99 21.49
N ALA A 54 3.83 15.72 21.05
CA ALA A 54 3.52 17.05 21.58
C ALA A 54 3.30 17.02 23.11
N SER A 55 2.59 16.01 23.60
CA SER A 55 2.38 15.83 25.04
C SER A 55 3.66 15.45 25.78
N ALA A 56 4.50 14.58 25.20
CA ALA A 56 5.78 14.15 25.77
C ALA A 56 6.75 15.32 25.88
N SER A 57 6.86 16.17 24.85
CA SER A 57 7.67 17.39 24.90
C SER A 57 7.17 18.35 25.99
N ALA A 58 5.84 18.53 26.11
CA ALA A 58 5.25 19.41 27.11
C ALA A 58 5.43 18.93 28.56
N ASN A 59 5.56 17.61 28.76
CA ASN A 59 5.81 17.01 30.07
C ASN A 59 7.30 16.74 30.32
N GLU A 60 8.21 17.23 29.47
CA GLU A 60 9.66 17.03 29.60
C GLU A 60 10.05 15.54 29.68
N TYR A 61 9.35 14.70 28.92
CA TYR A 61 9.61 13.27 28.86
C TYR A 61 11.04 13.00 28.38
N PRO A 62 11.88 12.25 29.13
CA PRO A 62 13.30 12.09 28.81
C PRO A 62 13.60 11.42 27.46
N GLU A 63 12.70 10.57 26.96
CA GLU A 63 12.89 9.79 25.72
C GLU A 63 12.04 10.38 24.56
N VAL A 64 11.74 11.67 24.59
CA VAL A 64 10.92 12.34 23.56
C VAL A 64 11.54 12.20 22.16
N GLU A 65 12.86 12.31 22.04
CA GLU A 65 13.58 12.17 20.77
C GLU A 65 13.38 10.78 20.13
N ALA A 66 13.34 9.73 20.95
CA ALA A 66 13.11 8.36 20.47
C ALA A 66 11.67 8.19 19.95
N LEU A 67 10.70 8.80 20.63
CA LEU A 67 9.29 8.81 20.20
C LEU A 67 9.11 9.61 18.89
N GLU A 68 9.73 10.79 18.79
CA GLU A 68 9.74 11.63 17.58
C GLU A 68 10.36 10.90 16.39
N THR A 69 11.49 10.22 16.61
CA THR A 69 12.15 9.41 15.59
C THR A 69 11.23 8.29 15.11
N ALA A 70 10.60 7.55 16.04
CA ALA A 70 9.69 6.48 15.68
C ALA A 70 8.45 6.99 14.91
N ALA A 71 7.88 8.13 15.29
CA ALA A 71 6.76 8.75 14.59
C ALA A 71 7.15 9.21 13.17
N THR A 72 8.35 9.78 13.04
CA THR A 72 8.90 10.21 11.75
C THR A 72 9.13 9.02 10.81
N THR A 73 9.76 7.94 11.29
CA THR A 73 9.99 6.73 10.50
C THR A 73 8.67 6.07 10.08
N ALA A 74 7.68 6.00 10.96
CA ALA A 74 6.37 5.47 10.61
C ALA A 74 5.69 6.31 9.52
N THR A 75 5.78 7.64 9.61
CA THR A 75 5.27 8.56 8.57
C THR A 75 5.94 8.30 7.23
N GLN A 76 7.27 8.17 7.20
CA GLN A 76 8.01 7.85 5.97
C GLN A 76 7.59 6.50 5.37
N ASN A 77 7.40 5.48 6.20
CA ASN A 77 6.98 4.15 5.76
C ASN A 77 5.57 4.17 5.15
N VAL A 78 4.63 4.91 5.76
CA VAL A 78 3.28 5.08 5.22
C VAL A 78 3.28 5.84 3.90
N THR A 79 4.08 6.90 3.77
CA THR A 79 4.25 7.61 2.50
C THR A 79 4.79 6.67 1.41
N ALA A 80 5.82 5.87 1.72
CA ALA A 80 6.36 4.88 0.78
C ALA A 80 5.32 3.82 0.37
N LEU A 81 4.42 3.42 1.27
CA LEU A 81 3.30 2.54 0.94
C LEU A 81 2.29 3.22 -0.01
N GLN A 82 1.97 4.49 0.20
CA GLN A 82 1.07 5.26 -0.65
C GLN A 82 1.66 5.42 -2.07
N ASP A 83 2.95 5.71 -2.16
CA ASP A 83 3.66 5.83 -3.44
C ASP A 83 3.71 4.51 -4.20
N ALA A 84 4.09 3.41 -3.53
CA ALA A 84 4.10 2.08 -4.13
C ALA A 84 2.70 1.65 -4.62
N THR A 85 1.66 1.98 -3.85
CA THR A 85 0.26 1.71 -4.24
C THR A 85 -0.12 2.48 -5.50
N SER A 86 0.23 3.77 -5.54
CA SER A 86 -0.06 4.64 -6.68
C SER A 86 0.66 4.15 -7.95
N ALA A 87 1.92 3.75 -7.84
CA ALA A 87 2.69 3.16 -8.93
C ALA A 87 2.03 1.86 -9.45
N TYR A 88 1.66 0.95 -8.54
CA TYR A 88 0.98 -0.29 -8.92
C TYR A 88 -0.34 -0.04 -9.65
N LEU A 89 -1.17 0.88 -9.15
CA LEU A 89 -2.45 1.20 -9.78
C LEU A 89 -2.26 1.85 -11.16
N ALA A 90 -1.25 2.70 -11.31
CA ALA A 90 -0.88 3.28 -12.60
C ALA A 90 -0.45 2.19 -13.60
N SER A 91 0.48 1.31 -13.22
CA SER A 91 0.95 0.21 -14.07
C SER A 91 -0.16 -0.77 -14.44
N LEU A 92 -1.09 -1.05 -13.52
CA LEU A 92 -2.22 -1.92 -13.80
C LEU A 92 -3.24 -1.24 -14.73
N THR A 93 -3.43 0.07 -14.60
CA THR A 93 -4.29 0.85 -15.52
C THR A 93 -3.68 0.89 -16.92
N GLU A 94 -2.36 1.03 -17.03
CA GLU A 94 -1.66 1.01 -18.31
C GLU A 94 -1.83 -0.32 -19.06
N THR A 95 -2.04 -1.44 -18.36
CA THR A 95 -2.37 -2.71 -19.03
C THR A 95 -3.67 -2.66 -19.84
N LYS A 96 -4.58 -1.72 -19.54
CA LYS A 96 -5.82 -1.51 -20.29
C LYS A 96 -5.63 -0.71 -21.59
N SER A 97 -4.50 -0.04 -21.74
CA SER A 97 -4.17 0.77 -22.93
C SER A 97 -3.79 -0.08 -24.14
N PHE A 98 -3.50 -1.37 -23.95
CA PHE A 98 -3.09 -2.29 -25.01
C PHE A 98 -4.26 -3.10 -25.56
N ALA A 99 -4.39 -3.14 -26.88
CA ALA A 99 -5.44 -3.91 -27.55
C ALA A 99 -5.30 -5.40 -27.18
N CYS A 100 -6.38 -5.97 -26.66
CA CYS A 100 -6.37 -7.37 -26.31
C CYS A 100 -6.38 -8.24 -27.59
N GLY A 101 -5.28 -8.93 -27.84
CA GLY A 101 -4.97 -9.59 -29.11
C GLY A 101 -3.61 -9.16 -29.69
N GLU A 102 -3.08 -8.01 -29.27
CA GLU A 102 -1.67 -7.63 -29.43
C GLU A 102 -0.83 -8.21 -28.29
N SER A 103 -1.06 -9.48 -27.97
CA SER A 103 -0.14 -10.28 -27.15
C SER A 103 1.07 -10.57 -28.02
N GLU A 104 2.24 -10.04 -27.75
CA GLU A 104 3.14 -10.72 -26.82
C GLU A 104 4.16 -9.76 -26.17
N GLY A 105 4.34 -8.54 -26.66
CA GLY A 105 5.40 -7.64 -26.18
C GLY A 105 4.91 -6.66 -25.10
N ALA A 106 4.21 -5.61 -25.55
CA ALA A 106 3.89 -4.46 -24.70
C ALA A 106 2.94 -4.80 -23.54
N PHE A 107 1.89 -5.60 -23.80
CA PHE A 107 0.98 -6.06 -22.76
C PHE A 107 1.67 -6.94 -21.71
N LEU A 108 2.53 -7.88 -22.12
CA LEU A 108 3.25 -8.75 -21.19
C LEU A 108 4.27 -7.95 -20.36
N ASN A 109 4.93 -6.95 -20.97
CA ASN A 109 5.82 -6.05 -20.25
C ASN A 109 5.05 -5.20 -19.23
N ALA A 110 3.93 -4.58 -19.61
CA ALA A 110 3.09 -3.81 -18.69
C ALA A 110 2.56 -4.69 -17.54
N LEU A 111 2.18 -5.94 -17.82
CA LEU A 111 1.77 -6.90 -16.80
C LEU A 111 2.94 -7.31 -15.89
N ALA A 112 4.16 -7.42 -16.43
CA ALA A 112 5.36 -7.71 -15.64
C ALA A 112 5.70 -6.54 -14.71
N THR A 113 5.64 -5.29 -15.20
CA THR A 113 5.79 -4.07 -14.38
C THR A 113 4.76 -4.04 -13.26
N ALA A 114 3.48 -4.25 -13.57
CA ALA A 114 2.44 -4.26 -12.53
C ALA A 114 2.66 -5.37 -11.49
N ARG A 115 3.28 -6.51 -11.84
CA ARG A 115 3.64 -7.55 -10.86
C ARG A 115 4.82 -7.14 -9.98
N ALA A 116 5.80 -6.44 -10.53
CA ALA A 116 6.91 -5.88 -9.78
C ALA A 116 6.39 -4.84 -8.78
N ASP A 117 5.56 -3.90 -9.22
CA ASP A 117 4.99 -2.87 -8.34
C ASP A 117 4.10 -3.46 -7.23
N LEU A 118 3.37 -4.55 -7.52
CA LEU A 118 2.63 -5.27 -6.47
C LEU A 118 3.56 -5.88 -5.40
N THR A 119 4.77 -6.28 -5.79
CA THR A 119 5.78 -6.80 -4.86
C THR A 119 6.28 -5.67 -3.97
N GLU A 120 6.51 -4.49 -4.52
CA GLU A 120 6.86 -3.29 -3.76
C GLU A 120 5.76 -2.89 -2.78
N VAL A 121 4.47 -2.88 -3.21
CA VAL A 121 3.34 -2.63 -2.29
C VAL A 121 3.38 -3.58 -1.10
N ARG A 122 3.59 -4.89 -1.34
CA ARG A 122 3.65 -5.89 -0.28
C ARG A 122 4.84 -5.70 0.65
N ALA A 123 6.00 -5.33 0.10
CA ALA A 123 7.18 -5.01 0.88
C ALA A 123 6.92 -3.78 1.77
N SER A 124 6.36 -2.70 1.22
CA SER A 124 6.02 -1.49 1.97
C SER A 124 4.99 -1.75 3.08
N ILE A 125 3.97 -2.59 2.83
CA ILE A 125 3.03 -3.03 3.89
C ILE A 125 3.78 -3.76 5.02
N ALA A 126 4.68 -4.69 4.66
CA ALA A 126 5.43 -5.46 5.64
C ALA A 126 6.35 -4.56 6.48
N THR A 127 7.08 -3.64 5.84
CA THR A 127 7.94 -2.66 6.51
C THR A 127 7.14 -1.76 7.44
N THR A 128 6.04 -1.16 6.96
CA THR A 128 5.16 -0.29 7.76
C THR A 128 4.62 -1.04 8.98
N LYS A 129 4.18 -2.28 8.79
CA LYS A 129 3.69 -3.12 9.88
C LYS A 129 4.77 -3.46 10.90
N ALA A 130 5.94 -3.86 10.43
CA ALA A 130 7.05 -4.22 11.29
C ALA A 130 7.45 -3.01 12.15
N ASP A 131 7.69 -1.86 11.53
CA ASP A 131 8.08 -0.62 12.20
C ASP A 131 7.04 -0.16 13.22
N ALA A 132 5.75 -0.18 12.87
CA ALA A 132 4.68 0.18 13.81
C ALA A 132 4.69 -0.73 15.06
N LEU A 133 4.91 -2.03 14.89
CA LEU A 133 4.90 -3.00 15.99
C LEU A 133 6.18 -2.99 16.83
N THR A 134 7.34 -2.74 16.21
CA THR A 134 8.63 -2.84 16.90
C THR A 134 9.11 -1.52 17.46
N ASN A 135 8.72 -0.39 16.86
CA ASN A 135 9.26 0.93 17.19
C ASN A 135 8.15 1.85 17.71
N LEU A 136 7.15 2.15 16.88
CA LEU A 136 6.17 3.21 17.19
C LEU A 136 5.28 2.87 18.40
N LEU A 137 4.58 1.73 18.35
CA LEU A 137 3.67 1.34 19.43
C LEU A 137 4.39 1.12 20.76
N PRO A 138 5.59 0.49 20.81
CA PRO A 138 6.39 0.44 22.03
C PRO A 138 6.79 1.82 22.56
N ALA A 139 7.23 2.75 21.70
CA ALA A 139 7.60 4.11 22.13
C ALA A 139 6.39 4.85 22.73
N MET A 140 5.22 4.77 22.08
CA MET A 140 3.97 5.33 22.60
C MET A 140 3.58 4.72 23.95
N LYS A 141 3.73 3.39 24.10
CA LYS A 141 3.44 2.69 25.36
C LYS A 141 4.41 3.09 26.47
N ASN A 142 5.69 3.29 26.14
CA ASN A 142 6.69 3.72 27.10
C ASN A 142 6.33 5.10 27.68
N TYR A 143 5.97 6.05 26.81
CA TYR A 143 5.48 7.36 27.23
C TYR A 143 4.24 7.27 28.14
N LEU A 144 3.23 6.47 27.77
CA LEU A 144 2.05 6.28 28.61
C LEU A 144 2.37 5.67 29.98
N THR A 145 3.36 4.78 30.04
CA THR A 145 3.79 4.16 31.30
C THR A 145 4.47 5.19 32.17
N TRP A 146 5.43 5.93 31.62
CA TRP A 146 6.11 7.02 32.31
C TRP A 146 5.13 8.07 32.85
N LEU A 147 4.16 8.51 32.02
CA LEU A 147 3.17 9.50 32.42
C LEU A 147 2.32 9.02 33.59
N LYS A 148 1.95 7.74 33.60
CA LYS A 148 1.20 7.14 34.71
C LYS A 148 2.03 7.13 35.99
N ASP A 149 3.30 6.76 35.89
CA ASP A 149 4.18 6.63 37.05
C ASP A 149 4.50 8.01 37.66
N THR A 150 4.61 9.07 36.85
CA THR A 150 4.91 10.43 37.32
C THR A 150 3.69 11.24 37.76
N THR A 151 2.46 10.84 37.39
CA THR A 151 1.22 11.53 37.79
C THR A 151 0.49 10.88 38.97
N GLN A 152 0.96 9.72 39.46
CA GLN A 152 0.42 9.03 40.63
C GLN A 152 1.18 9.33 41.94
N GLU A 153 2.17 10.21 41.90
CA GLU A 153 2.82 10.83 43.07
C GLU A 153 2.15 12.16 43.46
#